data_AF-A0A810E088-F1
#
_entry.id   AF-A0A810E088-F1
#
_cell.length_a   1.000
_cell.length_b   1.000
_cell.length_c   1.000
_cell.angle_alpha   90.00
_cell.angle_beta   90.00
_cell.angle_gamma   90.00
#
_symmetry.space_group_name_H-M   'P 1'
#
loop_
_entity.id
_entity.type
_entity.pdbx_description
1 polymer ?
#
loop_
_entity_poly.entity_id
_entity_poly.type
_entity_poly.pdbx_seq_one_letter_code
_entity_poly.pdbx_strand_id
1 'polypeptide(L)'
;MEAWFRYNWMVREQWYEWCGELTEEELLRERTGGIGSILRTLFHIVDVEWSWMRNFVRRSRRLFTPGMIVWRPVSSAIPSPMAV
;
A
#
# COMPACT_ATOMS: atom_id res chain seq x y z
N MET A 1 -5.67 7.61 19.47
CA MET A 1 -5.69 7.14 18.06
C MET A 1 -4.33 7.36 17.40
N GLU A 2 -3.71 8.52 17.56
CA GLU A 2 -2.35 8.83 17.05
C GLU A 2 -1.27 7.81 17.45
N ALA A 3 -1.28 7.33 18.70
CA ALA A 3 -0.29 6.35 19.18
C ALA A 3 -0.24 5.07 18.32
N TRP A 4 -1.38 4.62 17.79
CA TRP A 4 -1.44 3.44 16.92
C TRP A 4 -0.82 3.69 15.54
N PHE A 5 -0.98 4.90 14.98
CA PHE A 5 -0.30 5.28 13.74
C PHE A 5 1.20 5.35 13.92
N ARG A 6 1.67 5.97 15.02
CA ARG A 6 3.10 6.02 15.34
C ARG A 6 3.70 4.62 15.51
N TYR A 7 2.98 3.72 16.18
CA TYR A 7 3.39 2.32 16.30
C TYR A 7 3.50 1.64 14.92
N ASN A 8 2.49 1.79 14.07
CA ASN A 8 2.50 1.21 12.72
C ASN A 8 3.63 1.78 11.84
N TRP A 9 3.97 3.07 11.97
CA TRP A 9 5.10 3.67 11.27
C TRP A 9 6.44 3.15 11.78
N MET A 10 6.62 3.07 13.10
CA MET A 10 7.82 2.50 13.72
C MET A 10 8.06 1.05 13.28
N VAL A 11 7.02 0.20 13.32
CA VAL A 11 7.15 -1.20 12.88
C VAL A 11 7.49 -1.26 11.38
N ARG A 12 6.86 -0.42 10.56
CA ARG A 12 7.14 -0.37 9.12
C ARG A 12 8.58 0.05 8.80
N GLU A 13 9.16 0.98 9.55
CA GLU A 13 10.59 1.32 9.43
C GLU A 13 11.48 0.11 9.71
N GLN A 14 11.22 -0.64 10.79
CA GLN A 14 11.97 -1.87 11.10
C GLN A 14 11.85 -2.91 9.98
N TRP A 15 10.68 -3.03 9.35
CA TRP A 15 10.50 -3.90 8.18
C TRP A 15 11.31 -3.42 6.97
N TYR A 16 11.44 -2.11 6.74
CA TYR A 16 12.28 -1.59 5.65
C TYR A 16 13.76 -1.82 5.89
N GLU A 17 14.24 -1.63 7.12
CA GLU A 17 15.62 -1.96 7.50
C GLU A 17 15.91 -3.44 7.23
N TRP A 18 15.04 -4.33 7.70
CA TRP A 18 15.18 -5.77 7.44
C TRP A 18 15.12 -6.11 5.95
N CYS A 19 14.24 -5.48 5.18
CA CYS A 19 14.18 -5.69 3.73
C CYS A 19 15.45 -5.21 3.01
N GLY A 20 16.20 -4.27 3.58
CA GLY A 20 17.48 -3.81 3.04
C GLY A 20 18.58 -4.87 3.06
N GLU A 21 18.42 -5.94 3.85
CA GLU A 21 19.34 -7.08 3.92
C GLU A 21 19.03 -8.16 2.86
N LEU A 22 17.86 -8.09 2.22
CA LEU A 22 17.39 -9.08 1.24
C LEU A 22 17.75 -8.68 -0.19
N THR A 23 17.86 -9.68 -1.09
CA THR A 23 18.01 -9.39 -2.52
C THR A 23 16.67 -9.01 -3.15
N GLU A 24 16.72 -8.33 -4.31
CA GLU A 24 15.51 -7.97 -5.05
C GLU A 24 14.68 -9.20 -5.43
N GLU A 25 15.34 -10.30 -5.81
CA GLU A 25 14.68 -11.56 -6.13
C GLU A 25 13.92 -12.12 -4.93
N GLU A 26 14.48 -12.04 -3.72
CA GLU A 26 13.81 -12.51 -2.51
C GLU A 26 12.61 -11.64 -2.11
N LEU A 27 12.72 -10.33 -2.34
CA LEU A 27 11.66 -9.36 -2.11
C LEU A 27 10.47 -9.55 -3.08
N LEU A 28 10.78 -9.88 -4.34
CA LEU A 28 9.80 -10.11 -5.39
C LEU A 28 9.28 -11.54 -5.47
N ARG A 29 9.96 -12.51 -4.85
CA ARG A 29 9.62 -13.93 -4.89
C ARG A 29 8.15 -14.18 -4.56
N GLU A 30 7.49 -14.96 -5.43
CA GLU A 30 6.12 -15.38 -5.20
C GLU A 30 6.00 -16.33 -4.01
N ARG A 31 4.99 -16.07 -3.18
CA ARG A 31 4.68 -16.82 -1.96
C ARG A 31 3.17 -17.04 -1.89
N THR A 32 2.78 -18.16 -1.29
CA THR A 32 1.36 -18.45 -1.04
C THR A 32 0.83 -17.60 0.11
N GLY A 33 -0.17 -16.77 -0.17
CA GLY A 33 -0.86 -15.94 0.82
C GLY A 33 -0.73 -14.43 0.58
N GLY A 34 -1.73 -13.68 1.03
CA GLY A 34 -1.77 -12.21 0.88
C GLY A 34 -1.73 -11.77 -0.60
N ILE A 35 -0.88 -10.79 -0.90
CA ILE A 35 -0.72 -10.17 -2.23
C ILE A 35 0.38 -10.80 -3.08
N GLY A 36 1.02 -11.86 -2.58
CA GLY A 36 1.89 -12.74 -3.37
C GLY A 36 3.39 -12.49 -3.21
N SER A 37 3.85 -11.33 -2.75
CA SER A 37 5.27 -11.11 -2.40
C SER A 37 5.45 -10.10 -1.27
N ILE A 38 6.65 -10.05 -0.69
CA ILE A 38 6.99 -9.14 0.42
C ILE A 38 6.87 -7.69 -0.05
N LEU A 39 7.52 -7.37 -1.17
CA LEU A 39 7.53 -6.01 -1.71
C LEU A 39 6.13 -5.52 -2.06
N ARG A 40 5.33 -6.37 -2.75
CA ARG A 40 3.96 -6.01 -3.12
C ARG A 40 3.07 -5.81 -1.90
N THR A 41 3.30 -6.57 -0.83
CA THR A 41 2.56 -6.42 0.43
C THR A 41 2.87 -5.10 1.11
N LEU A 42 4.15 -4.74 1.25
CA LEU A 42 4.56 -3.45 1.83
C LEU A 42 4.05 -2.27 1.01
N PHE A 43 4.12 -2.37 -0.32
CA PHE A 43 3.55 -1.36 -1.21
C PHE A 43 2.04 -1.19 -1.02
N HIS A 44 1.30 -2.31 -0.95
CA HIS A 44 -0.15 -2.27 -0.76
C HIS A 44 -0.56 -1.60 0.55
N ILE A 45 0.18 -1.86 1.64
CA ILE A 45 -0.09 -1.22 2.95
C ILE A 45 0.01 0.30 2.84
N VAL A 46 1.08 0.82 2.21
CA VAL A 46 1.28 2.25 2.01
C VAL A 46 0.22 2.85 1.09
N ASP A 47 -0.09 2.19 -0.02
CA ASP A 47 -1.09 2.66 -1.00
C ASP A 47 -2.49 2.78 -0.37
N VAL A 48 -2.91 1.76 0.39
CA VAL A 48 -4.20 1.77 1.09
C VAL A 48 -4.22 2.87 2.15
N GLU A 49 -3.19 2.99 2.99
CA GLU A 49 -3.11 4.04 4.02
C GLU A 49 -3.22 5.45 3.38
N TRP A 50 -2.46 5.69 2.31
CA TRP A 50 -2.51 6.96 1.57
C TRP A 50 -3.88 7.22 0.95
N SER A 51 -4.49 6.22 0.30
CA SER A 51 -5.81 6.33 -0.31
C SER A 51 -6.88 6.73 0.70
N TRP A 52 -6.90 6.08 1.88
CA TRP A 52 -7.83 6.44 2.95
C TRP A 52 -7.57 7.85 3.49
N MET A 53 -6.31 8.19 3.82
CA MET A 53 -5.97 9.55 4.28
C MET A 53 -6.40 10.62 3.27
N ARG A 54 -6.12 10.42 1.98
CA ARG A 54 -6.51 11.35 0.92
C ARG A 54 -8.03 11.47 0.80
N ASN A 55 -8.75 10.37 0.94
CA ASN A 55 -10.22 10.38 0.95
C ASN A 55 -10.76 11.15 2.16
N PHE A 56 -10.21 10.94 3.36
CA PHE A 56 -10.58 11.69 4.55
C PHE A 56 -10.30 13.20 4.42
N VAL A 57 -9.11 13.57 3.93
CA VAL A 57 -8.73 14.98 3.68
C VAL A 57 -9.62 15.61 2.60
N ARG A 58 -9.98 14.89 1.53
CA ARG A 58 -10.91 15.38 0.50
C ARG A 58 -12.34 15.52 1.04
N ARG A 59 -12.77 14.61 1.90
CA ARG A 59 -14.13 14.57 2.46
C ARG A 59 -14.35 15.62 3.54
N SER A 60 -13.30 16.01 4.27
CA SER A 60 -13.30 17.16 5.19
C SER A 60 -13.31 18.53 4.47
N ARG A 61 -13.04 18.56 3.15
CA ARG A 61 -13.17 19.76 2.30
C ARG A 61 -14.44 19.82 1.45
N ARG A 62 -15.37 18.87 1.58
CA ARG A 62 -16.67 18.90 0.87
C ARG A 62 -17.80 18.68 1.86
N LEU A 63 -18.57 19.75 2.11
CA LEU A 63 -19.98 19.59 2.46
C LEU A 63 -20.63 18.74 1.36
N PHE A 64 -21.06 17.54 1.76
CA PHE A 64 -22.06 16.66 1.16
C PHE A 64 -22.23 16.68 -0.37
N THR A 65 -21.83 15.59 -1.04
CA THR A 65 -22.50 15.13 -2.27
C THR A 65 -22.73 13.61 -2.17
N PRO A 66 -23.98 13.12 -2.14
CA PRO A 66 -24.26 11.69 -2.09
C PRO A 66 -23.97 11.03 -3.45
N GLY A 67 -23.37 9.82 -3.44
CA GLY A 67 -23.26 8.96 -4.63
C GLY A 67 -21.86 8.46 -5.02
N MET A 68 -20.79 8.78 -4.27
CA MET A 68 -19.41 8.41 -4.63
C MET A 68 -18.83 7.33 -3.69
N ILE A 69 -19.44 6.15 -3.68
CA ILE A 69 -18.73 4.92 -3.29
C ILE A 69 -18.56 4.12 -4.59
N VAL A 70 -17.60 4.53 -5.43
CA VAL A 70 -17.13 3.71 -6.54
C VAL A 70 -15.89 3.00 -6.05
N TRP A 71 -16.00 1.70 -5.84
CA TRP A 71 -14.88 0.79 -5.62
C TRP A 71 -14.10 0.72 -6.94
N ARG A 72 -13.01 1.49 -7.08
CA ARG A 72 -12.07 1.30 -8.20
C ARG A 72 -11.14 0.15 -7.81
N PRO A 73 -11.03 -0.93 -8.61
CA PRO A 73 -10.11 -2.01 -8.32
C PRO A 73 -8.67 -1.49 -8.50
N VAL A 74 -7.89 -1.52 -7.43
CA VAL A 74 -6.44 -1.30 -7.44
C VAL A 74 -5.79 -2.56 -8.00
N SER A 75 -5.85 -2.78 -9.31
CA SER A 75 -5.09 -3.88 -9.94
C SER A 75 -4.77 -3.71 -11.43
N SER A 76 -5.00 -2.54 -12.05
CA SER A 76 -4.72 -2.35 -13.48
C SER A 76 -3.74 -1.20 -13.73
N ALA A 77 -2.51 -1.32 -13.24
CA ALA A 77 -1.36 -0.55 -13.74
C ALA A 77 -0.04 -1.07 -13.14
N ILE A 78 0.37 -2.28 -13.53
CA ILE A 78 1.80 -2.61 -13.59
C ILE A 78 2.09 -2.90 -15.06
N PRO A 79 2.74 -1.98 -15.81
CA PRO A 79 3.23 -2.33 -17.14
C PRO A 79 4.48 -3.20 -16.97
N SER A 80 4.43 -4.44 -17.44
CA SER A 80 5.62 -5.30 -17.62
C SER A 80 6.61 -4.60 -18.56
N PRO A 81 7.90 -4.47 -18.20
CA PRO A 81 8.93 -4.23 -19.18
C PRO A 81 9.27 -5.57 -19.84
N MET A 82 9.35 -5.56 -21.18
CA MET A 82 9.78 -6.67 -22.06
C MET A 82 8.68 -7.61 -22.58
N ALA A 83 8.19 -7.28 -23.77
CA ALA A 83 7.97 -8.26 -24.83
C ALA A 83 8.28 -7.59 -26.18
N VAL A 84 9.31 -8.14 -26.83
CA VAL A 84 9.53 -8.09 -28.28
C VAL A 84 8.40 -8.86 -28.96
#